data_AF-A0A1Y3YYN8-F1
#
_entry.id   AF-A0A1Y3YYN8-F1
#
_cell.length_a   1.000
_cell.length_b   1.000
_cell.length_c   1.000
_cell.angle_alpha   90.00
_cell.angle_beta   90.00
_cell.angle_gamma   90.00
#
_symmetry.space_group_name_H-M   'P 1'
#
loop_
_entity.id
_entity.type
_entity.pdbx_description
1 polymer ?
#
loop_
_entity_poly.entity_id
_entity_poly.type
_entity_poly.pdbx_seq_one_letter_code
_entity_poly.pdbx_strand_id
1 'polypeptide(L)'
;MGIEKRIDIKNFPKQHSVKESLMGGIGRKVEVCFYYNSANTIHGVIIRDDKELPFRTIIRLCDGRIILATECQYRALPDVDEKVVKQFTFNE
;
A
#
# COMPACT_ATOMS: atom_id res chain seq x y z
N MET A 1 14.21 -14.88 -8.95
CA MET A 1 13.57 -16.17 -8.59
C MET A 1 14.10 -16.58 -7.22
N GLY A 2 13.24 -16.62 -6.21
CA GLY A 2 13.60 -16.96 -4.83
C GLY A 2 12.34 -17.21 -4.03
N ILE A 3 12.39 -18.12 -3.06
CA ILE A 3 11.24 -18.47 -2.20
C ILE A 3 10.79 -17.20 -1.48
N GLU A 4 9.59 -16.73 -1.79
CA GLU A 4 8.97 -15.66 -1.00
C GLU A 4 8.74 -16.18 0.42
N LYS A 5 9.16 -15.39 1.40
CA LYS A 5 8.95 -15.71 2.81
C LYS A 5 7.44 -15.85 3.04
N ARG A 6 7.00 -17.04 3.45
CA ARG A 6 5.58 -17.31 3.68
C ARG A 6 5.12 -16.56 4.93
N ILE A 7 3.96 -15.95 4.82
CA ILE A 7 3.20 -15.46 5.98
C ILE A 7 2.42 -16.63 6.57
N ASP A 8 2.23 -16.62 7.88
CA ASP A 8 1.45 -17.62 8.60
C ASP A 8 0.53 -16.94 9.60
N ILE A 9 -0.36 -17.68 10.25
CA ILE A 9 -1.35 -17.09 11.19
C ILE A 9 -0.69 -16.36 12.35
N LYS A 10 0.54 -16.74 12.72
CA LYS A 10 1.34 -16.11 13.78
C LYS A 10 2.37 -15.10 13.28
N ASN A 11 2.75 -15.19 12.00
CA ASN A 11 3.88 -14.46 11.44
C ASN A 11 3.37 -13.60 10.29
N PHE A 12 2.95 -12.38 10.63
CA PHE A 12 2.58 -11.36 9.68
C PHE A 12 3.71 -10.31 9.61
N PRO A 13 4.12 -9.85 8.41
CA PRO A 13 5.21 -8.89 8.28
C PRO A 13 4.83 -7.57 8.94
N LYS A 14 5.82 -6.92 9.57
CA LYS A 14 5.63 -5.58 10.09
C LYS A 14 5.24 -4.64 8.96
N GLN A 15 4.28 -3.75 9.23
CA GLN A 15 3.77 -2.82 8.23
C GLN A 15 4.31 -1.41 8.47
N HIS A 16 4.48 -0.65 7.40
CA HIS A 16 4.81 0.77 7.50
C HIS A 16 3.62 1.56 8.05
N SER A 17 3.91 2.39 9.05
CA SER A 17 2.96 3.41 9.50
C SER A 17 3.13 4.69 8.68
N VAL A 18 2.02 5.37 8.41
CA VAL A 18 1.99 6.72 7.81
C VAL A 18 2.78 7.76 8.61
N LYS A 19 3.04 7.52 9.90
CA LYS A 19 3.88 8.38 10.75
C LYS A 19 5.38 8.15 10.54
N GLU A 20 5.76 6.96 10.12
CA GLU A 20 7.18 6.58 9.94
C GLU A 20 7.71 6.92 8.54
N SER A 21 6.82 6.96 7.54
CA SER A 21 7.21 7.21 6.15
C SER A 21 6.32 8.25 5.49
N LEU A 22 6.96 9.25 4.88
CA LEU A 22 6.32 10.23 4.00
C LEU A 22 5.98 9.65 2.62
N MET A 23 6.59 8.52 2.27
CA MET A 23 6.50 7.90 0.94
C MET A 23 5.64 6.63 0.92
N GLY A 24 5.10 6.21 2.07
CA GLY A 24 4.35 4.96 2.21
C GLY A 24 3.55 4.88 3.50
N GLY A 25 3.03 3.69 3.78
CA GLY A 25 2.25 3.38 4.96
C GLY A 25 0.75 3.22 4.72
N ILE A 26 0.13 2.41 5.58
CA ILE A 26 -1.31 2.09 5.50
C ILE A 26 -2.15 3.34 5.70
N GLY A 27 -3.14 3.55 4.84
CA GLY A 27 -4.00 4.72 4.83
C GLY A 27 -3.43 5.93 4.08
N ARG A 28 -2.18 5.87 3.60
CA ARG A 28 -1.62 6.92 2.72
C ARG A 28 -2.42 6.99 1.42
N LYS A 29 -2.88 8.19 1.06
CA LYS A 29 -3.51 8.41 -0.26
C LYS A 29 -2.43 8.44 -1.34
N VAL A 30 -2.75 7.86 -2.49
CA VAL A 30 -1.83 7.77 -3.62
C VAL A 30 -2.54 8.14 -4.92
N GLU A 31 -1.79 8.67 -5.87
CA GLU A 31 -2.20 8.74 -7.27
C GLU A 31 -1.52 7.61 -8.03
N VAL A 32 -2.30 6.81 -8.74
CA VAL A 32 -1.83 5.68 -9.53
C VAL A 32 -1.95 6.01 -11.01
N CYS A 33 -0.92 5.71 -11.79
CA CYS A 33 -0.99 5.66 -13.25
C CYS A 33 -0.53 4.29 -13.76
N PHE A 34 -1.06 3.93 -14.92
CA PHE A 34 -0.72 2.70 -15.63
C PHE A 34 0.06 3.05 -16.90
N TYR A 35 1.02 2.19 -17.26
CA TYR A 35 1.84 2.35 -18.47
C TYR A 35 2.54 3.72 -18.57
N TYR A 36 2.94 4.30 -17.42
CA TYR A 36 3.54 5.64 -17.34
C TYR A 36 2.68 6.78 -17.92
N ASN A 37 1.38 6.56 -18.14
CA ASN A 37 0.48 7.59 -18.63
C ASN A 37 0.03 8.52 -17.49
N SER A 38 0.83 9.56 -17.23
CA SER A 38 0.57 10.56 -16.19
C SER A 38 -0.63 11.47 -16.46
N ALA A 39 -1.21 11.44 -17.67
CA ALA A 39 -2.42 12.20 -17.99
C ALA A 39 -3.69 11.55 -17.40
N ASN A 40 -3.65 10.25 -17.10
CA ASN A 40 -4.77 9.50 -16.55
C ASN A 40 -4.38 8.88 -15.21
N THR A 41 -4.42 9.69 -14.15
CA THR A 41 -4.21 9.23 -12.78
C THR A 41 -5.53 8.85 -12.11
N ILE A 42 -5.49 7.77 -11.34
CA ILE A 42 -6.61 7.32 -10.51
C ILE A 42 -6.16 7.41 -9.05
N HIS A 43 -7.00 8.00 -8.21
CA HIS A 43 -6.73 8.09 -6.78
C HIS A 43 -6.95 6.72 -6.12
N GLY A 44 -6.15 6.46 -5.09
CA GLY A 44 -6.26 5.26 -4.28
C GLY A 44 -5.72 5.47 -2.87
N VAL A 45 -5.75 4.39 -2.09
CA VAL A 45 -5.26 4.35 -0.73
C VAL A 45 -4.47 3.05 -0.50
N ILE A 46 -3.33 3.16 0.17
CA ILE A 46 -2.54 1.99 0.54
C ILE A 46 -3.28 1.24 1.66
N ILE A 47 -3.55 -0.05 1.46
CA ILE A 47 -4.23 -0.90 2.45
C ILE A 47 -3.28 -1.94 3.08
N ARG A 48 -2.10 -2.14 2.49
CA ARG A 48 -1.02 -2.97 3.02
C ARG A 48 0.30 -2.43 2.50
N ASP A 49 1.28 -2.32 3.39
CA ASP A 49 2.64 -1.89 3.04
C ASP A 49 3.65 -2.59 3.93
N ASP A 50 4.25 -3.67 3.44
CA ASP A 50 5.13 -4.52 4.23
C ASP A 50 6.54 -3.88 4.35
N LYS A 51 6.98 -3.62 5.58
CA LYS A 51 8.34 -3.15 5.94
C LYS A 51 9.38 -4.28 5.96
N GLU A 52 8.92 -5.52 5.94
CA GLU A 52 9.73 -6.73 5.94
C GLU A 52 9.33 -7.63 4.77
N LEU A 53 10.12 -8.67 4.48
CA LEU A 53 9.78 -9.66 3.46
C LEU A 53 8.36 -10.19 3.69
N PRO A 54 7.47 -10.18 2.66
CA PRO A 54 7.79 -10.14 1.23
C PRO A 54 7.83 -8.75 0.56
N PHE A 55 7.82 -7.64 1.31
CA PHE A 55 7.81 -6.27 0.77
C PHE A 55 6.65 -6.01 -0.22
N ARG A 56 5.47 -6.52 0.12
CA ARG A 56 4.27 -6.35 -0.70
C ARG A 56 3.53 -5.08 -0.28
N THR A 57 3.22 -4.27 -1.28
CA THR A 57 2.37 -3.09 -1.13
C THR A 57 1.11 -3.28 -1.98
N ILE A 58 -0.05 -3.12 -1.35
CA ILE A 58 -1.37 -3.27 -1.96
C ILE A 58 -2.10 -1.93 -1.88
N ILE A 59 -2.66 -1.52 -3.01
CA ILE A 59 -3.36 -0.25 -3.17
C ILE A 59 -4.79 -0.53 -3.59
N ARG A 60 -5.74 0.10 -2.89
CA ARG A 60 -7.16 0.12 -3.26
C ARG A 60 -7.47 1.42 -4.00
N LEU A 61 -7.91 1.33 -5.25
CA LEU A 61 -8.33 2.46 -6.05
C LEU A 61 -9.73 2.93 -5.65
N CYS A 62 -10.04 4.20 -5.92
CA CYS A 62 -11.35 4.79 -5.63
C CYS A 62 -12.51 4.14 -6.42
N ASP A 63 -12.21 3.50 -7.55
CA ASP A 63 -13.19 2.75 -8.35
C ASP A 63 -13.49 1.34 -7.81
N GLY A 64 -12.86 0.96 -6.69
CA GLY A 64 -13.06 -0.33 -6.04
C GLY A 64 -12.07 -1.42 -6.45
N ARG A 65 -11.22 -1.19 -7.45
CA ARG A 65 -10.16 -2.14 -7.83
C ARG A 65 -9.08 -2.21 -6.76
N ILE A 66 -8.46 -3.37 -6.62
CA ILE A 66 -7.32 -3.61 -5.73
C ILE A 66 -6.16 -4.08 -6.61
N ILE A 67 -5.03 -3.41 -6.49
CA ILE A 67 -3.85 -3.65 -7.32
C ILE A 67 -2.60 -3.77 -6.45
N LEU A 68 -1.57 -4.40 -7.00
CA LEU A 68 -0.24 -4.42 -6.43
C LEU A 68 0.55 -3.19 -6.88
N ALA A 69 1.39 -2.68 -5.99
CA ALA A 69 2.36 -1.64 -6.35
C ALA A 69 3.26 -2.02 -7.53
N THR A 70 3.49 -3.32 -7.77
CA THR A 70 4.28 -3.83 -8.89
C THR A 70 3.56 -3.78 -10.24
N GLU A 71 2.24 -3.59 -10.25
CA GLU A 71 1.42 -3.57 -11.47
C GLU A 71 1.21 -2.14 -12.02
N CYS A 72 1.68 -1.13 -11.28
CA CYS A 72 1.43 0.27 -11.58
C CYS A 72 2.61 1.17 -11.17
N GLN A 73 2.55 2.44 -11.56
CA GLN A 73 3.35 3.48 -10.96
C GLN A 73 2.44 4.32 -10.07
N TYR A 74 2.91 4.71 -8.89
CA TYR A 74 2.12 5.55 -7.99
C TYR A 74 2.96 6.61 -7.30
N ARG A 75 2.29 7.68 -6.87
CA ARG A 75 2.86 8.77 -6.10
C ARG A 75 2.13 8.87 -4.76
N ALA A 76 2.89 8.93 -3.66
CA ALA A 76 2.33 9.19 -2.34
C ALA A 76 1.93 10.67 -2.19
N LEU A 77 0.71 10.89 -1.70
CA LEU A 77 0.18 12.22 -1.38
C LEU A 77 0.38 12.53 0.11
N PRO A 78 0.44 13.81 0.51
CA PRO A 78 0.55 14.18 1.93
C PRO A 78 -0.67 13.74 2.76
N ASP A 79 -1.83 13.57 2.11
CA ASP A 79 -3.08 13.16 2.75
C ASP A 79 -3.08 11.71 3.24
N VAL A 80 -3.77 11.51 4.37
CA VAL A 80 -3.94 10.22 5.03
C VAL A 80 -5.43 9.97 5.30
N ASP A 81 -5.88 8.77 5.00
CA ASP A 81 -7.21 8.28 5.36
C ASP A 81 -7.15 7.52 6.69
N GLU A 82 -7.51 8.21 7.77
CA GLU A 82 -7.48 7.65 9.13
C GLU A 82 -8.43 6.46 9.31
N LYS A 83 -9.51 6.34 8.52
CA LYS A 83 -10.42 5.20 8.61
C LYS A 83 -9.73 3.94 8.11
N VAL A 84 -9.00 4.06 7.01
CA VAL A 84 -8.20 2.96 6.45
C VAL A 84 -7.06 2.60 7.39
N VAL A 85 -6.37 3.59 7.98
CA VAL A 85 -5.36 3.33 9.01
C VAL A 85 -5.96 2.45 10.11
N LYS A 86 -7.07 2.87 10.73
CA LYS A 86 -7.68 2.14 11.84
C LYS A 86 -8.20 0.75 11.45
N GLN A 87 -8.69 0.60 10.21
CA GLN A 87 -9.26 -0.66 9.73
C GLN A 87 -8.20 -1.71 9.36
N PHE A 88 -7.07 -1.27 8.80
CA PHE A 88 -6.06 -2.16 8.22
C PHE A 88 -4.75 -2.20 9.01
N THR A 89 -4.59 -1.36 10.03
CA THR A 89 -3.47 -1.49 10.97
C THR A 89 -3.67 -2.74 11.80
N PHE A 90 -2.73 -3.67 11.69
CA PHE A 90 -2.69 -4.85 12.53
C PHE A 90 -2.33 -4.43 13.97
N ASN A 91 -3.26 -4.62 14.90
CA ASN A 91 -2.99 -4.50 16.33
C ASN A 91 -2.65 -5.91 16.84
N GLU A 92 -1.41 -6.10 17.29
CA GLU A 92 -0.97 -7.32 18.01
C GLU A 92 -1.72 -7.53 19.33
#